data_AF-A0A7J8J159-F1
#
_entry.id   AF-A0A7J8J159-F1
#
_cell.length_a   1.000
_cell.length_b   1.000
_cell.length_c   1.000
_cell.angle_alpha   90.00
_cell.angle_beta   90.00
_cell.angle_gamma   90.00
#
_symmetry.space_group_name_H-M   'P 1'
#
loop_
_entity.id
_entity.type
_entity.pdbx_description
1 polymer ?
#
loop_
_entity_poly.entity_id
_entity_poly.type
_entity_poly.pdbx_seq_one_letter_code
_entity_poly.pdbx_strand_id
1 'polypeptide(L)'
;MMTDYHDEQCSQLEALEPIYPNSFTALSENPPNFTITVTSKAAESDEIVQTTDKFTYRGKYPDEGPCHNLDTTDIQFLEDAGNNVELDESLFQETDALELEDGEDDTEYYPAEPENDLTD
;
A
#
# COMPACT_ATOMS: atom_id res chain seq x y z
N MET A 1 19.98 6.36 -7.13
CA MET A 1 19.13 5.29 -7.71
C MET A 1 18.23 5.99 -8.73
N MET A 2 18.16 5.48 -9.95
CA MET A 2 17.42 6.08 -11.08
C MET A 2 16.36 5.08 -11.52
N THR A 3 15.51 4.68 -10.58
CA THR A 3 14.37 3.81 -10.87
C THR A 3 13.36 4.62 -11.65
N ASP A 4 13.10 4.21 -12.89
CA ASP A 4 12.01 4.77 -13.68
C ASP A 4 10.71 4.15 -13.17
N TYR A 5 9.97 4.93 -12.37
CA TYR A 5 8.74 4.44 -11.74
C TYR A 5 7.69 4.02 -12.77
N HIS A 6 7.70 4.62 -13.97
CA HIS A 6 6.76 4.26 -15.02
C HIS A 6 7.06 2.86 -15.57
N ASP A 7 8.33 2.58 -15.90
CA ASP A 7 8.73 1.24 -16.36
C ASP A 7 8.42 0.15 -15.32
N GLU A 8 8.65 0.43 -14.04
CA GLU A 8 8.35 -0.50 -12.95
C GLU A 8 6.83 -0.73 -12.77
N GLN A 9 6.03 0.33 -12.85
CA GLN A 9 4.57 0.27 -12.81
C GLN A 9 4.00 -0.55 -13.96
N CYS A 10 4.47 -0.31 -15.19
CA CYS A 10 4.08 -1.08 -16.37
C CYS A 10 4.46 -2.55 -16.22
N SER A 11 5.71 -2.84 -15.85
CA SER A 11 6.19 -4.21 -15.66
C SER A 11 5.37 -4.97 -14.62
N GLN A 12 4.97 -4.32 -13.53
CA GLN A 12 4.10 -4.95 -12.55
C GLN A 12 2.69 -5.24 -13.09
N LEU A 13 2.08 -4.33 -13.86
CA LEU A 13 0.75 -4.58 -14.45
C LEU A 13 0.79 -5.73 -15.45
N GLU A 14 1.81 -5.79 -16.29
CA GLU A 14 2.05 -6.91 -17.21
C GLU A 14 2.23 -8.24 -16.47
N ALA A 15 2.86 -8.21 -15.29
CA ALA A 15 2.99 -9.39 -14.45
C ALA A 15 1.66 -9.81 -13.78
N LEU A 16 0.81 -8.85 -13.41
CA LEU A 16 -0.47 -9.12 -12.72
C LEU A 16 -1.54 -9.72 -13.64
N GLU A 17 -1.56 -9.34 -14.92
CA GLU A 17 -2.55 -9.82 -15.90
C GLU A 17 -2.61 -11.36 -16.00
N PRO A 18 -1.49 -12.10 -16.14
CA PRO A 18 -1.52 -13.57 -16.15
C PRO A 18 -1.67 -14.21 -14.77
N ILE A 19 -1.31 -13.52 -13.68
CA ILE A 19 -1.45 -14.05 -12.31
C ILE A 19 -2.93 -14.04 -11.90
N TYR A 20 -3.67 -13.03 -12.33
CA TYR A 20 -5.08 -12.81 -11.96
C TYR A 20 -6.00 -12.68 -13.18
N PRO A 21 -6.06 -13.68 -14.08
CA PRO A 21 -6.71 -13.54 -15.39
C PRO A 21 -8.23 -13.30 -15.32
N ASN A 22 -8.87 -13.69 -14.21
CA ASN A 22 -10.31 -13.52 -14.01
C ASN A 22 -10.65 -12.44 -12.96
N SER A 23 -9.64 -11.90 -12.29
CA SER A 23 -9.81 -11.01 -11.13
C SER A 23 -9.21 -9.64 -11.36
N PHE A 24 -8.23 -9.49 -12.25
CA PHE A 24 -7.58 -8.23 -12.57
C PHE A 24 -8.22 -7.57 -13.78
N THR A 25 -8.34 -6.25 -13.75
CA THR A 25 -8.76 -5.46 -14.91
C THR A 25 -8.00 -4.14 -14.93
N ALA A 26 -7.17 -3.92 -15.95
CA ALA A 26 -6.56 -2.62 -16.22
C ALA A 26 -7.63 -1.65 -16.75
N LEU A 27 -7.68 -0.45 -16.18
CA LEU A 27 -8.70 0.56 -16.49
C LEU A 27 -8.10 1.77 -17.25
N SER A 28 -6.82 2.08 -17.06
CA SER A 28 -6.09 3.21 -17.64
C SER A 28 -4.60 3.08 -17.35
N GLU A 29 -3.78 3.70 -18.18
CA GLU A 29 -2.32 3.65 -18.10
C GLU A 29 -1.70 4.98 -17.64
N ASN A 30 -2.47 6.09 -17.61
CA ASN A 30 -1.92 7.39 -17.25
C ASN A 30 -2.92 8.32 -16.52
N PRO A 31 -2.93 8.35 -15.18
CA PRO A 31 -2.11 7.50 -14.29
C PRO A 31 -2.58 6.03 -14.34
N PRO A 32 -1.69 5.06 -14.10
CA PRO A 32 -2.06 3.65 -14.13
C PRO A 32 -3.14 3.35 -13.09
N ASN A 33 -4.28 2.84 -13.54
CA ASN A 33 -5.37 2.43 -12.67
C ASN A 33 -5.91 1.05 -13.08
N PHE A 34 -6.28 0.27 -12.08
CA PHE A 34 -6.72 -1.10 -12.26
C PHE A 34 -7.61 -1.50 -11.09
N THR A 35 -8.37 -2.56 -11.27
CA THR A 35 -9.13 -3.20 -10.20
C THR A 35 -8.68 -4.63 -9.98
N ILE A 36 -8.79 -5.07 -8.72
CA ILE A 36 -8.66 -6.47 -8.33
C ILE A 36 -9.98 -6.89 -7.71
N THR A 37 -10.54 -7.98 -8.21
CA THR A 37 -11.76 -8.58 -7.71
C THR A 37 -11.41 -9.78 -6.84
N VAL A 38 -11.74 -9.71 -5.56
CA VAL A 38 -11.57 -10.80 -4.60
C VAL A 38 -12.92 -11.48 -4.40
N THR A 39 -12.96 -12.78 -4.64
CA THR A 39 -14.16 -13.60 -4.55
C THR A 39 -13.98 -14.64 -3.43
N SER A 40 -14.86 -14.59 -2.44
CA SER A 40 -14.94 -15.56 -1.34
C SER A 40 -16.17 -16.43 -1.51
N LYS A 41 -16.01 -17.75 -1.39
CA LYS A 41 -17.11 -18.71 -1.37
C LYS A 41 -17.25 -19.27 0.04
N ALA A 42 -18.44 -19.13 0.64
CA ALA A 42 -18.72 -19.76 1.92
C ALA A 42 -18.69 -21.29 1.79
N ALA A 43 -18.09 -22.00 2.76
CA ALA A 43 -17.97 -23.46 2.68
C ALA A 43 -19.34 -24.18 2.80
N GLU A 44 -20.27 -23.58 3.53
CA GLU A 44 -21.55 -24.19 3.91
C GLU A 44 -22.74 -23.64 3.11
N SER A 45 -22.51 -22.72 2.18
CA SER A 45 -23.52 -22.11 1.33
C SER A 45 -22.98 -21.95 -0.09
N ASP A 46 -23.86 -21.91 -1.10
CA ASP A 46 -23.46 -21.50 -2.46
C ASP A 46 -23.38 -19.98 -2.62
N GLU A 47 -23.40 -19.25 -1.50
CA GLU A 47 -23.18 -17.81 -1.47
C GLU A 47 -21.73 -17.47 -1.81
N ILE A 48 -21.60 -16.59 -2.81
CA ILE A 48 -20.34 -16.01 -3.24
C ILE A 48 -20.39 -14.53 -2.88
N VAL A 49 -19.47 -14.12 -2.01
CA VAL A 49 -19.25 -12.71 -1.68
C VAL A 49 -18.08 -12.22 -2.53
N GLN A 50 -18.25 -11.10 -3.19
CA GLN A 50 -17.23 -10.50 -4.04
C GLN A 50 -17.02 -9.05 -3.66
N THR A 51 -15.77 -8.63 -3.56
CA THR A 51 -15.35 -7.25 -3.35
C THR A 51 -14.43 -6.86 -4.49
N THR A 52 -14.54 -5.62 -4.98
CA THR A 52 -13.72 -5.13 -6.08
C THR A 52 -12.99 -3.88 -5.63
N ASP A 53 -11.68 -3.99 -5.51
CA ASP A 53 -10.83 -2.91 -5.03
C ASP A 53 -10.20 -2.17 -6.20
N LYS A 54 -10.32 -0.85 -6.21
CA LYS A 54 -9.67 0.00 -7.21
C LYS A 54 -8.34 0.55 -6.69
N PHE A 55 -7.30 0.35 -7.48
CA PHE A 55 -5.96 0.87 -7.23
C PHE A 55 -5.57 1.88 -8.29
N THR A 56 -4.76 2.86 -7.90
CA THR A 56 -4.13 3.81 -8.81
C THR A 56 -2.68 4.02 -8.38
N TYR A 57 -1.74 3.72 -9.26
CA TYR A 57 -0.33 3.97 -8.98
C TYR A 57 -0.06 5.47 -8.95
N ARG A 58 0.65 5.89 -7.91
CA ARG A 58 1.14 7.27 -7.77
C ARG A 58 2.45 7.41 -8.53
N GLY A 59 2.80 8.64 -8.90
CA GLY A 59 4.02 8.90 -9.68
C GLY A 59 5.33 8.44 -9.01
N LYS A 60 5.32 8.17 -7.71
CA LYS A 60 6.47 7.64 -6.96
C LYS A 60 6.26 6.21 -6.44
N TYR A 61 5.25 5.49 -6.90
CA TYR A 61 5.16 4.06 -6.58
C TYR A 61 6.35 3.33 -7.23
N PRO A 62 7.10 2.47 -6.51
CA PRO A 62 6.72 1.83 -5.23
C PRO A 62 7.10 2.58 -3.94
N ASP A 63 7.87 3.67 -3.99
CA ASP A 63 8.27 4.43 -2.79
C ASP A 63 7.07 5.00 -2.02
N GLU A 64 6.05 5.45 -2.74
CA GLU A 64 4.75 5.79 -2.19
C GLU A 64 3.71 4.72 -2.56
N GLY A 65 2.98 4.22 -1.57
CA GLY A 65 1.92 3.24 -1.79
C GLY A 65 0.84 3.73 -2.78
N PRO A 66 0.13 2.81 -3.46
CA PRO A 66 -0.92 3.17 -4.40
C PRO A 66 -2.08 3.89 -3.70
N CYS A 67 -2.80 4.74 -4.43
CA CYS A 67 -4.11 5.19 -4.00
C CYS A 67 -5.09 4.01 -4.05
N HIS A 68 -5.65 3.65 -2.91
CA HIS A 68 -6.74 2.70 -2.79
C HIS A 68 -8.05 3.46 -2.60
N ASN A 69 -9.06 3.16 -3.42
CA ASN A 69 -10.41 3.69 -3.26
C ASN A 69 -11.34 2.48 -3.09
N LEU A 70 -11.96 2.38 -1.92
CA LEU A 70 -13.02 1.41 -1.68
C LEU A 70 -14.24 1.89 -2.47
N ASP A 71 -14.67 1.11 -3.45
CA ASP A 71 -15.89 1.43 -4.16
C ASP A 71 -17.03 1.42 -3.13
N THR A 72 -17.90 2.44 -3.16
CA THR A 72 -18.91 2.71 -2.13
C THR A 72 -19.88 1.54 -1.85
N THR A 73 -19.90 0.53 -2.72
CA THR A 73 -20.61 -0.74 -2.54
C THR A 73 -20.09 -1.54 -1.35
N ASP A 74 -18.79 -1.50 -1.06
CA ASP A 74 -18.19 -2.25 0.05
C ASP A 74 -18.62 -1.67 1.41
N ILE A 75 -18.85 -0.35 1.46
CA ILE A 75 -19.41 0.33 2.63
C ILE A 75 -20.90 -0.03 2.82
N GLN A 76 -21.65 -0.13 1.73
CA GLN A 76 -23.07 -0.49 1.78
C GLN A 76 -23.30 -1.90 2.33
N PHE A 77 -22.39 -2.85 2.09
CA PHE A 77 -22.46 -4.19 2.69
C PHE A 77 -22.31 -4.15 4.23
N LEU A 78 -21.42 -3.29 4.75
CA LEU A 78 -21.24 -3.11 6.19
C LEU A 78 -22.47 -2.46 6.85
N GLU A 79 -23.11 -1.52 6.15
CA GLU A 79 -24.32 -0.85 6.61
C GLU A 79 -25.55 -1.78 6.62
N ASP A 80 -25.75 -2.59 5.58
CA ASP A 80 -26.89 -3.53 5.49
C ASP A 80 -26.75 -4.71 6.49
N ALA A 81 -25.52 -5.11 6.81
CA ALA A 81 -25.23 -6.11 7.84
C ALA A 81 -25.36 -5.57 9.28
N GLY A 82 -25.60 -4.26 9.47
CA GLY A 82 -25.67 -3.62 10.79
C GLY A 82 -24.36 -3.65 11.58
N ASN A 83 -23.23 -3.90 10.90
CA ASN A 83 -21.94 -4.10 11.53
C ASN A 83 -21.14 -2.79 11.45
N ASN A 84 -21.27 -1.95 12.47
CA ASN A 84 -20.40 -0.78 12.62
C ASN A 84 -18.96 -1.26 12.81
N VAL A 85 -18.03 -0.78 11.97
CA VAL A 85 -16.58 -0.97 12.20
C VAL A 85 -16.20 -0.05 13.37
N GLU A 86 -16.22 -0.58 14.59
CA GLU A 86 -15.70 0.13 15.76
C GLU A 86 -14.17 0.07 15.73
N LEU A 87 -13.53 1.25 15.71
CA LEU A 87 -12.08 1.34 15.91
C LEU A 87 -11.79 0.97 17.36
N ASP A 88 -11.04 -0.11 17.58
CA ASP A 88 -10.56 -0.45 18.92
C ASP A 88 -9.47 0.54 19.32
N GLU A 89 -9.75 1.41 20.28
CA GLU A 89 -8.80 2.41 20.76
C GLU A 89 -7.53 1.79 21.38
N SER A 90 -7.50 0.46 21.60
CA SER A 90 -6.28 -0.26 21.99
C SER A 90 -5.14 -0.11 20.96
N LEU A 91 -5.46 0.05 19.66
CA LEU A 91 -4.46 0.17 18.60
C LEU A 91 -3.67 1.49 18.68
N PHE A 92 -4.29 2.55 19.22
CA PHE A 92 -3.64 3.84 19.42
C PHE A 92 -2.92 3.94 20.78
N GLN A 93 -3.22 3.04 21.72
CA GLN A 93 -2.51 2.99 23.01
C GLN A 93 -1.04 2.58 22.86
N GLU A 94 -0.69 1.76 21.85
CA GLU A 94 0.72 1.42 21.58
C GLU A 94 1.53 2.61 21.04
N THR A 95 0.88 3.62 20.44
CA THR A 95 1.59 4.85 20.02
C THR A 95 1.81 5.85 21.16
N ASP A 96 0.93 5.91 22.16
CA ASP A 96 1.15 6.68 23.39
C ASP A 96 2.21 6.02 24.29
N ALA A 97 2.44 4.71 24.15
CA ALA A 97 3.53 3.99 24.82
C ALA A 97 4.91 4.27 24.21
N LEU A 98 4.97 4.82 22.99
CA LEU A 98 6.17 5.40 22.42
C LEU A 98 6.27 6.86 22.92
N GLU A 99 6.59 7.04 24.21
CA GLU A 99 7.24 8.27 24.65
C GLU A 99 8.54 8.39 23.83
N LEU A 100 8.48 9.12 22.71
CA LEU A 100 9.69 9.68 22.13
C LEU A 100 10.22 10.62 23.21
N GLU A 101 11.18 10.12 23.99
CA GLU A 101 12.04 10.98 24.80
C GLU A 101 12.51 12.07 23.84
N ASP A 102 12.07 13.31 24.07
CA ASP A 102 12.61 14.50 23.40
C ASP A 102 14.02 14.69 23.97
N GLY A 103 14.87 13.74 23.60
CA GLY A 103 16.25 13.60 24.00
C GLY A 103 17.05 14.47 23.06
N GLU A 104 17.16 15.73 23.45
CA GLU A 104 18.32 16.57 23.16
C GLU A 104 19.59 15.79 23.57
N ASP A 105 20.13 14.97 22.67
CA ASP A 105 21.51 14.49 22.77
C ASP A 105 22.26 14.97 21.52
N ASP A 106 22.92 16.11 21.72
CA ASP A 106 24.08 16.57 20.96
C ASP A 106 25.10 15.42 20.84
N THR A 107 24.87 14.51 19.90
CA THR A 107 25.93 13.64 19.44
C THR A 107 26.82 14.50 18.54
N GLU A 108 27.89 15.05 19.13
CA GLU A 108 28.98 15.68 18.40
C GLU A 108 29.54 14.67 17.39
N TYR A 109 28.98 14.71 16.18
CA TYR A 109 29.48 14.01 15.03
C TYR A 109 30.84 14.63 14.69
N TYR A 110 31.92 14.02 15.15
CA TYR A 110 33.25 14.24 14.60
C TYR A 110 33.35 13.41 13.31
N PRO A 111 33.22 14.01 12.11
CA PRO A 111 33.53 13.31 10.89
C PRO A 111 35.00 12.89 10.94
N ALA A 112 35.26 11.59 10.79
CA ALA A 112 36.61 11.12 10.54
C ALA A 112 37.15 11.88 9.32
N GLU A 113 38.28 12.55 9.48
CA GLU A 113 38.96 13.21 8.37
C GLU A 113 39.26 12.15 7.30
N PRO A 114 38.99 12.42 6.01
CA PRO A 114 39.51 11.58 4.96
C PRO A 114 41.02 11.76 4.95
N GLU A 115 41.75 10.74 5.41
CA GLU A 115 43.20 10.64 5.21
C GLU A 115 43.45 10.71 3.69
N ASN A 116 43.84 11.90 3.23
CA ASN A 116 44.47 12.09 1.94
C ASN A 116 45.84 11.41 2.00
N ASP A 117 45.89 10.11 1.71
CA ASP A 117 47.14 9.46 1.33
C ASP A 117 47.43 9.77 -0.14
N LEU A 118 47.88 11.00 -0.36
CA LEU A 118 48.72 11.34 -1.50
C LEU A 118 50.09 10.72 -1.22
N THR A 119 50.35 9.54 -1.80
CA THR A 119 51.72 9.09 -2.05
C THR A 119 51.94 8.96 -3.56
N ASP A 120 52.99 9.68 -3.98
CA ASP A 120 53.63 9.82 -5.29
C ASP A 120 53.66 8.55 -6.17
#